data_AF-A0A3D1RTR4-F1
#
_entry.id   AF-A0A3D1RTR4-F1
#
_cell.length_a   1.000
_cell.length_b   1.000
_cell.length_c   1.000
_cell.angle_alpha   90.00
_cell.angle_beta   90.00
_cell.angle_gamma   90.00
#
_symmetry.space_group_name_H-M   'P 1'
#
loop_
_entity.id
_entity.type
_entity.pdbx_description
1 polymer ?
#
loop_
_entity_poly.entity_id
_entity_poly.type
_entity_poly.pdbx_seq_one_letter_code
_entity_poly.pdbx_strand_id
1 'polypeptide(L)'
;SFSCHAQACDRDGETWKRLIPLFRDQFGPVVDTLVNLQDFFLFHLIPEHGRWVTGFGKAFRFKGIRFEDAEHLGPDQVKPRS
;
A
#
# COMPACT_ATOMS: atom_id res chain seq x y z
N SER A 1 5.82 -3.95 6.67
CA SER A 1 5.59 -4.26 5.25
C SER A 1 4.18 -4.77 5.07
N PHE A 2 3.60 -4.58 3.88
CA PHE A 2 2.29 -5.13 3.51
C PHE A 2 2.42 -6.02 2.28
N SER A 3 1.63 -7.08 2.24
CA SER A 3 1.28 -7.83 1.04
C SER A 3 -0.08 -7.32 0.58
N CYS A 4 -0.17 -6.90 -0.68
CA CYS A 4 -1.37 -6.28 -1.24
C CYS A 4 -1.76 -6.95 -2.55
N HIS A 5 -3.06 -7.03 -2.79
CA HIS A 5 -3.62 -7.19 -4.12
C HIS A 5 -3.59 -5.83 -4.84
N ALA A 6 -3.07 -5.79 -6.07
CA ALA A 6 -3.01 -4.58 -6.88
C ALA A 6 -4.08 -4.64 -7.98
N GLN A 7 -4.91 -3.60 -8.04
CA GLN A 7 -5.95 -3.46 -9.07
C GLN A 7 -5.68 -2.20 -9.89
N ALA A 8 -5.57 -2.36 -11.22
CA ALA A 8 -5.42 -1.21 -12.11
C ALA A 8 -6.69 -0.36 -12.10
N CYS A 9 -6.51 0.96 -12.03
CA CYS A 9 -7.59 1.93 -12.19
C CYS A 9 -7.72 2.32 -13.66
N ASP A 10 -8.95 2.45 -14.13
CA ASP A 10 -9.24 2.98 -15.46
C ASP A 10 -8.80 4.45 -15.54
N ARG A 11 -8.09 4.80 -16.62
CA ARG A 11 -7.50 6.12 -16.85
C ARG A 11 -8.56 7.19 -17.07
N ASP A 12 -9.69 6.84 -17.68
CA ASP A 12 -10.80 7.77 -17.90
C ASP A 12 -11.91 7.60 -16.86
N GLY A 13 -11.69 6.71 -15.88
CA GLY A 13 -12.62 6.41 -14.80
C GLY A 13 -12.67 7.48 -13.71
N GLU A 14 -13.73 7.43 -12.92
CA GLU A 14 -13.98 8.38 -11.82
C GLU A 14 -12.87 8.37 -10.75
N THR A 15 -12.33 7.19 -10.45
CA THR A 15 -11.21 7.06 -9.49
C THR A 15 -9.99 7.85 -9.95
N TRP A 16 -9.64 7.79 -11.23
CA TRP A 16 -8.51 8.53 -11.78
C TRP A 16 -8.76 10.04 -11.70
N LYS A 17 -9.90 10.50 -12.24
CA LYS A 17 -10.29 11.91 -12.25
C LYS A 17 -10.29 12.52 -10.84
N ARG A 18 -10.71 11.74 -9.84
CA ARG A 18 -10.71 12.16 -8.44
C ARG A 18 -9.32 12.20 -7.82
N LEU A 19 -8.46 11.20 -8.09
CA LEU A 19 -7.20 11.04 -7.37
C LEU A 19 -6.05 11.83 -7.97
N ILE A 20 -5.97 12.00 -9.30
CA ILE A 20 -4.86 12.73 -9.93
C ILE A 20 -4.66 14.15 -9.37
N PRO A 21 -5.72 14.96 -9.14
CA PRO A 21 -5.55 16.27 -8.51
C PRO A 21 -4.95 16.20 -7.10
N LEU A 22 -5.31 15.17 -6.31
CA LEU A 22 -4.77 14.97 -4.96
C LEU A 22 -3.30 14.55 -5.00
N PHE A 23 -2.94 13.69 -5.95
CA PHE A 23 -1.53 13.36 -6.20
C PHE A 23 -0.74 14.61 -6.61
N ARG A 24 -1.30 15.45 -7.48
CA ARG A 24 -0.66 16.70 -7.89
C ARG A 24 -0.46 17.67 -6.73
N ASP A 25 -1.43 17.79 -5.82
CA ASP A 25 -1.31 18.61 -4.61
C ASP A 25 -0.19 18.12 -3.69
N GLN A 26 -0.05 16.80 -3.53
CA GLN A 26 0.96 16.19 -2.66
C GLN A 26 2.38 16.14 -3.27
N PHE A 27 2.49 15.82 -4.57
CA PHE A 27 3.76 15.55 -5.23
C PHE A 27 4.20 16.63 -6.23
N GLY A 28 3.31 17.60 -6.51
CA GLY A 28 3.62 18.76 -7.35
C GLY A 28 3.60 18.47 -8.85
N PRO A 29 4.27 19.33 -9.65
CA PRO A 29 4.18 19.31 -11.13
C PRO A 29 4.68 18.04 -11.80
N VAL A 30 5.46 17.19 -11.12
CA VAL A 30 5.91 15.91 -11.67
C VAL A 30 4.73 15.03 -12.11
N VAL A 31 3.59 15.16 -11.42
CA VAL A 31 2.36 14.42 -11.75
C VAL A 31 1.86 14.80 -13.14
N ASP A 32 1.98 16.06 -13.55
CA ASP A 32 1.57 16.51 -14.89
C ASP A 32 2.40 15.83 -15.98
N THR A 33 3.69 15.59 -15.74
CA THR A 33 4.52 14.81 -16.66
C THR A 33 4.07 13.35 -16.70
N LEU A 34 3.89 12.73 -15.53
CA LEU A 34 3.53 11.31 -15.44
C LEU A 34 2.18 10.99 -16.10
N VAL A 35 1.16 11.84 -15.91
CA VAL A 35 -0.18 11.62 -16.50
C VAL A 35 -0.25 11.92 -17.99
N ASN A 36 0.82 12.45 -18.61
CA ASN A 36 0.91 12.58 -20.07
C ASN A 36 1.54 11.33 -20.71
N LEU A 37 2.17 10.47 -19.92
CA LEU A 37 2.73 9.20 -20.40
C LEU A 37 1.61 8.17 -20.54
N GLN A 38 1.48 7.59 -21.74
CA GLN A 38 0.42 6.62 -22.06
C GLN A 38 0.60 5.29 -21.31
N ASP A 39 1.84 4.95 -20.98
CA ASP A 39 2.25 3.77 -20.23
C ASP A 39 2.25 3.99 -18.70
N PHE A 40 1.81 5.15 -18.22
CA PHE A 40 1.62 5.39 -16.80
C PHE A 40 0.25 4.89 -16.31
N PHE A 41 0.27 4.00 -15.32
CA PHE A 41 -0.93 3.39 -14.76
C PHE A 41 -1.08 3.71 -13.28
N LEU A 42 -2.32 3.94 -12.85
CA LEU A 42 -2.67 4.09 -11.45
C LEU A 42 -3.15 2.73 -10.91
N PHE A 43 -2.61 2.32 -9.77
CA PHE A 43 -3.01 1.09 -9.09
C PHE A 43 -3.62 1.37 -7.72
N HIS A 44 -4.76 0.76 -7.46
CA HIS A 44 -5.34 0.66 -6.13
C HIS A 44 -4.71 -0.55 -5.40
N LEU A 45 -3.99 -0.28 -4.33
CA LEU A 45 -3.37 -1.31 -3.50
C LEU A 45 -4.31 -1.67 -2.35
N ILE A 46 -4.77 -2.91 -2.32
CA ILE A 46 -5.68 -3.45 -1.31
C ILE A 46 -4.86 -4.38 -0.41
N PRO A 47 -4.53 -3.97 0.82
CA PRO A 47 -3.73 -4.81 1.71
C PRO A 47 -4.47 -6.07 2.11
N GLU A 48 -3.77 -7.20 2.07
CA GLU A 48 -4.26 -8.51 2.50
C GLU A 48 -3.65 -8.89 3.84
N HIS A 49 -2.34 -8.64 4.00
CA HIS A 49 -1.59 -8.94 5.21
C HIS A 49 -0.54 -7.87 5.50
N GLY A 50 -0.38 -7.53 6.78
CA GLY A 50 0.59 -6.55 7.25
C GLY A 50 1.54 -7.13 8.30
N ARG A 51 2.78 -6.65 8.31
CA ARG A 51 3.73 -6.80 9.41
C ARG A 51 4.21 -5.44 9.85
N TRP A 52 4.08 -5.15 11.14
CA TRP A 52 4.61 -3.92 11.74
C TRP A 52 5.65 -4.26 12.79
N VAL A 53 6.80 -3.60 12.73
CA VAL A 53 7.89 -3.77 13.69
C VAL A 53 8.21 -2.42 14.28
N THR A 54 8.03 -2.26 15.58
CA THR A 54 8.23 -1.00 16.30
C THR A 54 9.48 -0.98 17.17
N GLY A 55 10.18 -2.12 17.27
CA GLY A 55 11.42 -2.27 18.02
C GLY A 55 11.80 -3.75 18.18
N PHE A 56 12.95 -4.02 18.78
CA PHE A 56 13.41 -5.38 19.07
C PHE A 56 12.35 -6.16 19.86
N GLY A 57 11.95 -7.34 19.36
CA GLY A 57 10.92 -8.19 19.98
C GLY A 57 9.47 -7.71 19.84
N LYS A 58 9.22 -6.59 19.14
CA LYS A 58 7.89 -6.00 18.97
C LYS A 58 7.49 -6.06 17.50
N ALA A 59 7.04 -7.24 17.10
CA ALA A 59 6.48 -7.48 15.77
C ALA A 59 5.01 -7.87 15.88
N PHE A 60 4.18 -7.29 15.01
CA PHE A 60 2.74 -7.53 14.96
C PHE A 60 2.34 -7.95 13.54
N ARG A 61 1.39 -8.87 13.44
CA ARG A 61 0.75 -9.24 12.18
C ARG A 61 -0.68 -8.73 12.14
N PHE A 62 -1.12 -8.33 10.96
CA PHE A 62 -2.49 -7.86 10.71
C PHE A 62 -3.06 -8.52 9.47
N LYS A 63 -4.39 -8.66 9.43
CA LYS A 63 -5.14 -9.05 8.23
C LYS A 63 -5.83 -7.79 7.68
N GLY A 64 -5.58 -7.47 6.41
CA GLY A 64 -6.07 -6.24 5.80
C GLY A 64 -5.41 -4.96 6.35
N ILE A 65 -6.16 -3.84 6.28
CA ILE A 65 -5.76 -2.52 6.81
C ILE A 65 -6.08 -2.34 8.31
N ARG A 66 -6.96 -3.19 8.87
CA ARG A 66 -7.45 -3.00 10.24
C ARG A 66 -6.41 -3.45 11.26
N PHE A 67 -6.04 -2.52 12.13
CA PHE A 67 -5.13 -2.74 13.26
C PHE A 67 -5.81 -3.45 14.44
N GLU A 68 -7.12 -3.68 14.37
CA GLU A 68 -7.92 -4.33 15.41
C GLU A 68 -7.55 -5.81 15.61
N ASP A 69 -7.02 -6.47 14.56
CA ASP A 69 -6.63 -7.88 14.57
C ASP A 69 -5.12 -8.08 14.79
N ALA A 70 -4.49 -7.20 15.56
CA ALA A 70 -3.06 -7.22 15.80
C ALA A 70 -2.63 -8.43 16.65
N GLU A 71 -2.00 -9.43 16.04
CA GLU A 71 -1.39 -10.54 16.78
C GLU A 71 0.08 -10.24 17.07
N HIS A 72 0.48 -10.30 18.36
CA HIS A 72 1.88 -10.19 18.75
C HIS A 72 2.65 -11.44 18.34
N LEU A 73 3.76 -11.25 17.62
CA LEU A 73 4.67 -12.32 17.23
C LEU A 73 5.72 -12.51 18.33
N GLY A 74 5.51 -13.52 19.17
CA GLY A 74 6.50 -14.01 20.13
C GLY A 74 7.67 -14.76 19.47
N PRO A 75 8.75 -15.07 20.23
CA PRO A 75 9.98 -15.68 19.71
C PRO A 75 9.76 -17.02 18.97
N ASP A 76 8.77 -17.81 19.37
CA ASP A 76 8.47 -19.12 18.76
C ASP A 76 7.74 -19.03 17.40
N GLN A 77 7.26 -17.84 17.02
CA GLN A 77 6.48 -17.60 15.79
C GLN A 77 7.33 -17.00 14.66
N VAL A 78 8.62 -16.73 14.91
CA VAL A 78 9.57 -16.24 13.91
C VAL A 78 10.15 -17.43 13.16
N LYS A 79 9.57 -17.78 12.01
CA LYS A 79 10.12 -18.82 11.13
C LYS A 79 11.58 -18.46 10.78
N PRO A 80 12.57 -19.33 11.03
CA PRO A 80 13.95 -19.06 10.63
C PRO A 80 14.00 -18.93 9.10
N ARG A 81 14.69 -17.89 8.61
CA ARG A 81 15.05 -17.79 7.20
C ARG A 81 16.08 -18.88 6.93
N SER A 82 15.71 -19.87 6.14
CA SER A 82 16.65 -20.82 5.54
C SER A 82 17.33 -20.22 4.32
#